data_AF-A0A8T6CE30-F1
#
_entry.id   AF-A0A8T6CE30-F1
#
_cell.length_a   1.000
_cell.length_b   1.000
_cell.length_c   1.000
_cell.angle_alpha   90.00
_cell.angle_beta   90.00
_cell.angle_gamma   90.00
#
_symmetry.space_group_name_H-M   'P 1'
#
loop_
_entity.id
_entity.type
_entity.pdbx_description
1 polymer ?
#
loop_
_entity_poly.entity_id
_entity_poly.type
_entity_poly.pdbx_seq_one_letter_code
_entity_poly.pdbx_strand_id
1 'polypeptide(L)'
;AFGQWMADMRGHQMRGIDGVPPFVRFEQESQAIFAEYGAETVAELPVYVGALRLQKFEEYDFPVFEEHYGRLRDSYIDQRRLQDRLGVIAPTLPLRSLSMALAGTDLIRHIDFADAAETYRRDMVTRINAYLGEAAASMNTGGGGVLVSDQEVFGIVPPFEFRSQGLGATLDEHGGNLIALVVWLLASLGLALWAVRRLRVEQD
;
A
#
# COMPACT_ATOMS: atom_id res chain seq x y z
N ALA A 1 -8.52 4.27 19.33
CA ALA A 1 -7.36 4.23 18.41
C ALA A 1 -7.80 4.32 16.96
N PHE A 2 -8.37 3.26 16.35
CA PHE A 2 -8.77 3.25 14.94
C PHE A 2 -9.74 4.38 14.53
N GLY A 3 -10.77 4.65 15.35
CA GLY A 3 -11.72 5.74 15.07
C GLY A 3 -11.08 7.12 15.05
N GLN A 4 -10.06 7.36 15.89
CA GLN A 4 -9.32 8.63 15.90
C GLN A 4 -8.45 8.75 14.66
N TRP A 5 -7.72 7.69 14.30
CA TRP A 5 -6.91 7.65 13.08
C TRP A 5 -7.76 7.94 11.82
N MET A 6 -8.92 7.31 11.69
CA MET A 6 -9.88 7.58 10.60
C MET A 6 -10.43 9.01 10.61
N ALA A 7 -10.60 9.61 11.79
CA ALA A 7 -11.06 10.98 11.92
C ALA A 7 -9.96 11.98 11.53
N ASP A 8 -8.71 11.73 11.94
CA ASP A 8 -7.55 12.55 11.63
C ASP A 8 -7.25 12.52 10.12
N MET A 9 -7.26 11.33 9.50
CA MET A 9 -7.07 11.16 8.06
C MET A 9 -8.14 11.92 7.27
N ARG A 10 -9.43 11.73 7.59
CA ARG A 10 -10.52 12.48 6.95
C ARG A 10 -10.41 13.99 7.19
N GLY A 11 -9.97 14.38 8.38
CA GLY A 11 -9.70 15.78 8.71
C GLY A 11 -8.58 16.39 7.85
N HIS A 12 -7.56 15.61 7.49
CA HIS A 12 -6.49 16.04 6.57
C HIS A 12 -6.94 16.02 5.11
N GLN A 13 -7.79 15.08 4.68
CA GLN A 13 -8.37 15.11 3.33
C GLN A 13 -9.23 16.37 3.11
N MET A 14 -10.04 16.75 4.11
CA MET A 14 -10.89 17.94 3.99
C MET A 14 -10.10 19.24 4.05
N ARG A 15 -9.07 19.32 4.91
CA ARG A 15 -8.33 20.56 5.19
C ARG A 15 -7.01 20.66 4.44
N GLY A 16 -6.56 19.62 3.74
CA GLY A 16 -5.17 19.48 3.31
C GLY A 16 -4.24 19.10 4.46
N ILE A 17 -3.14 18.40 4.14
CA ILE A 17 -2.13 18.00 5.14
C ILE A 17 -1.42 19.20 5.76
N ASP A 18 -1.34 20.32 5.04
CA ASP A 18 -0.75 21.59 5.44
C ASP A 18 -1.79 22.65 5.83
N GLY A 19 -3.07 22.27 5.91
CA GLY A 19 -4.16 23.16 6.29
C GLY A 19 -4.75 23.99 5.14
N VAL A 20 -4.30 23.79 3.89
CA VAL A 20 -4.95 24.36 2.70
C VAL A 20 -5.89 23.32 2.08
N PRO A 21 -7.23 23.53 2.10
CA PRO A 21 -8.18 22.58 1.53
C PRO A 21 -7.92 22.33 0.03
N PRO A 22 -8.13 21.09 -0.48
CA PRO A 22 -7.85 20.73 -1.88
C PRO A 22 -8.49 21.66 -2.93
N PHE A 23 -9.73 22.11 -2.68
CA PHE A 23 -10.43 23.03 -3.58
C PHE A 23 -9.80 24.43 -3.61
N VAL A 24 -9.35 24.92 -2.45
CA VAL A 24 -8.65 26.22 -2.35
C VAL A 24 -7.29 26.12 -3.04
N ARG A 25 -6.57 25.01 -2.84
CA ARG A 25 -5.30 24.76 -3.51
C ARG A 25 -5.46 24.75 -5.03
N PHE A 26 -6.45 24.03 -5.55
CA PHE A 26 -6.72 24.03 -6.99
C PHE A 26 -7.04 25.42 -7.51
N GLU A 27 -7.82 26.23 -6.78
CA GLU A 27 -8.11 27.61 -7.16
C GLU A 27 -6.83 28.46 -7.22
N GLN A 28 -5.94 28.33 -6.22
CA GLN A 28 -4.65 29.03 -6.17
C GLN A 28 -3.70 28.63 -7.31
N GLU A 29 -3.71 27.36 -7.72
CA GLU A 29 -2.84 26.82 -8.77
C GLU A 29 -3.46 26.92 -10.17
N SER A 30 -4.77 27.21 -10.27
CA SER A 30 -5.53 27.17 -11.53
C SER A 30 -4.93 28.02 -12.64
N GLN A 31 -4.48 29.25 -12.34
CA GLN A 31 -3.88 30.13 -13.35
C GLN A 31 -2.57 29.55 -13.92
N ALA A 32 -1.74 28.94 -13.07
CA ALA A 32 -0.51 28.30 -13.51
C ALA A 32 -0.81 27.05 -14.36
N ILE A 33 -1.81 26.27 -13.96
CA ILE A 33 -2.27 25.10 -14.72
C ILE A 33 -2.82 25.53 -16.08
N PHE A 34 -3.65 26.58 -16.16
CA PHE A 34 -4.22 27.01 -17.44
C PHE A 34 -3.15 27.61 -18.35
N ALA A 35 -2.16 28.31 -17.79
CA ALA A 35 -1.01 28.81 -18.53
C ALA A 35 -0.16 27.67 -19.14
N GLU A 36 -0.05 26.51 -18.49
CA GLU A 36 0.61 25.32 -19.06
C GLU A 36 -0.06 24.86 -20.36
N TYR A 37 -1.38 25.02 -20.45
CA TYR A 37 -2.17 24.72 -21.64
C TYR A 37 -2.33 25.91 -22.60
N GLY A 38 -1.72 27.07 -22.30
CA GLY A 38 -1.87 28.29 -23.09
C GLY A 38 -3.28 28.88 -23.09
N ALA A 39 -4.07 28.62 -22.04
CA ALA A 39 -5.44 29.10 -21.87
C ALA A 39 -5.54 30.17 -20.76
N GLU A 40 -6.38 31.18 -20.96
CA GLU A 40 -6.72 32.18 -19.94
C GLU A 40 -8.07 31.86 -19.27
N THR A 41 -8.94 31.13 -19.97
CA THR A 41 -10.27 30.75 -19.48
C THR A 41 -10.52 29.25 -19.57
N VAL A 42 -11.46 28.74 -18.77
CA VAL A 42 -11.89 27.33 -18.82
C VAL A 42 -12.37 26.92 -20.21
N ALA A 43 -13.00 27.84 -20.94
CA ALA A 43 -13.52 27.60 -22.28
C ALA A 43 -12.41 27.38 -23.34
N GLU A 44 -11.21 27.88 -23.08
CA GLU A 44 -10.04 27.77 -23.97
C GLU A 44 -9.21 26.51 -23.71
N LEU A 45 -9.46 25.78 -22.61
CA LEU A 45 -8.69 24.60 -22.28
C LEU A 45 -8.91 23.50 -23.35
N PRO A 46 -7.83 22.92 -23.89
CA PRO A 46 -7.92 21.81 -24.84
C PRO A 46 -8.33 20.49 -24.18
N VAL A 47 -8.43 20.47 -22.84
CA VAL A 47 -8.83 19.32 -22.03
C VAL A 47 -9.95 19.72 -21.07
N TYR A 48 -10.78 18.75 -20.69
CA TYR A 48 -11.88 18.96 -19.74
C TYR A 48 -11.37 19.36 -18.36
N VAL A 49 -11.79 20.53 -17.87
CA VAL A 49 -11.35 21.04 -16.55
C VAL A 49 -11.75 20.12 -15.40
N GLY A 50 -12.85 19.38 -15.56
CA GLY A 50 -13.29 18.41 -14.55
C GLY A 50 -12.31 17.26 -14.38
N ALA A 51 -11.72 16.77 -15.48
CA ALA A 51 -10.70 15.73 -15.45
C ALA A 51 -9.39 16.22 -14.82
N LEU A 52 -8.97 17.44 -15.16
CA LEU A 52 -7.82 18.10 -14.52
C LEU A 52 -8.00 18.19 -13.00
N ARG A 53 -9.19 18.62 -12.56
CA ARG A 53 -9.51 18.72 -11.13
C ARG A 53 -9.51 17.37 -10.43
N LEU A 54 -10.08 16.33 -11.06
CA LEU A 54 -10.04 14.96 -10.52
C LEU A 54 -8.59 14.49 -10.33
N GLN A 55 -7.75 14.67 -11.34
CA GLN A 55 -6.34 14.30 -11.27
C GLN A 55 -5.59 15.06 -10.17
N LYS A 56 -5.79 16.39 -10.08
CA LYS A 56 -5.16 17.21 -9.04
C LYS A 56 -5.61 16.83 -7.64
N PHE A 57 -6.88 16.50 -7.45
CA PHE A 57 -7.38 16.06 -6.14
C PHE A 57 -6.77 14.73 -5.70
N GLU A 58 -6.55 13.78 -6.62
CA GLU A 58 -5.79 12.57 -6.32
C GLU A 58 -4.36 12.89 -5.89
N GLU A 59 -3.67 13.78 -6.61
CA GLU A 59 -2.31 14.22 -6.26
C GLU A 59 -2.23 14.88 -4.89
N TYR A 60 -3.25 15.65 -4.49
CA TYR A 60 -3.34 16.28 -3.17
C TYR A 60 -3.64 15.30 -2.05
N ASP A 61 -4.35 14.21 -2.35
CA ASP A 61 -4.68 13.16 -1.38
C ASP A 61 -3.51 12.18 -1.15
N PHE A 62 -2.60 12.01 -2.11
CA PHE A 62 -1.48 11.06 -1.97
C PHE A 62 -0.63 11.28 -0.72
N PRO A 63 -0.19 12.52 -0.37
CA PRO A 63 0.58 12.76 0.85
C PRO A 63 -0.22 12.47 2.11
N VAL A 64 -1.54 12.71 2.10
CA VAL A 64 -2.42 12.42 3.24
C VAL A 64 -2.43 10.92 3.50
N PHE A 65 -2.63 10.11 2.46
CA PHE A 65 -2.64 8.66 2.59
C PHE A 65 -1.27 8.10 2.96
N GLU A 66 -0.19 8.57 2.33
CA GLU A 66 1.17 8.11 2.65
C GLU A 66 1.52 8.35 4.12
N GLU A 67 1.19 9.53 4.66
CA GLU A 67 1.43 9.86 6.06
C GLU A 67 0.66 8.93 7.01
N HIS A 68 -0.64 8.76 6.78
CA HIS A 68 -1.51 8.03 7.70
C HIS A 68 -1.35 6.51 7.61
N TYR A 69 -1.25 5.96 6.41
CA TYR A 69 -1.01 4.52 6.21
C TYR A 69 0.46 4.16 6.47
N GLY A 70 1.41 5.06 6.19
CA GLY A 70 2.83 4.86 6.52
C GLY A 70 3.05 4.67 8.02
N ARG A 71 2.49 5.55 8.85
CA ARG A 71 2.54 5.40 10.33
C ARG A 71 1.92 4.10 10.83
N LEU A 72 0.81 3.67 10.21
CA LEU A 72 0.15 2.42 10.55
C LEU A 72 1.02 1.21 10.17
N ARG A 73 1.60 1.24 8.98
CA ARG A 73 2.54 0.23 8.47
C ARG A 73 3.76 0.11 9.39
N ASP A 74 4.37 1.22 9.79
CA ASP A 74 5.50 1.26 10.71
C ASP A 74 5.16 0.61 12.06
N SER A 75 3.98 0.91 12.60
CA SER A 75 3.50 0.32 13.84
C SER A 75 3.36 -1.21 13.75
N TYR A 76 2.86 -1.73 12.61
CA TYR A 76 2.78 -3.17 12.39
C TYR A 76 4.16 -3.82 12.21
N ILE A 77 5.08 -3.15 11.52
CA ILE A 77 6.47 -3.61 11.36
C ILE A 77 7.16 -3.73 12.72
N ASP A 78 6.97 -2.75 13.61
CA ASP A 78 7.56 -2.78 14.95
C ASP A 78 6.94 -3.88 15.82
N GLN A 79 5.63 -4.11 15.73
CA GLN A 79 4.97 -5.23 16.39
C GLN A 79 5.51 -6.58 15.90
N ARG A 80 5.70 -6.74 14.58
CA ARG A 80 6.34 -7.93 13.99
C ARG A 80 7.75 -8.12 14.55
N ARG A 81 8.60 -7.09 14.53
CA ARG A 81 9.98 -7.16 15.05
C ARG A 81 10.02 -7.58 16.51
N LEU A 82 9.08 -7.09 17.32
CA LEU A 82 8.95 -7.52 18.72
C LEU A 82 8.57 -9.00 18.83
N GLN A 83 7.60 -9.48 18.03
CA GLN A 83 7.22 -10.90 18.02
C GLN A 83 8.38 -11.81 17.60
N ASP A 84 9.14 -11.42 16.58
CA ASP A 84 10.32 -12.18 16.13
C ASP A 84 11.39 -12.25 17.25
N ARG A 85 11.63 -11.16 17.99
CA ARG A 85 12.54 -11.14 19.15
C ARG A 85 12.06 -12.03 20.30
N LEU A 86 10.76 -12.02 20.59
CA LEU A 86 10.15 -12.90 21.60
C LEU A 86 10.22 -14.38 21.20
N GLY A 87 10.46 -14.66 19.92
CA GLY A 87 10.69 -16.00 19.39
C GLY A 87 11.86 -16.75 20.02
N VAL A 88 12.82 -16.03 20.62
CA VAL A 88 13.90 -16.66 21.40
C VAL A 88 13.35 -17.42 22.61
N ILE A 89 12.29 -16.91 23.25
CA ILE A 89 11.70 -17.51 24.45
C ILE A 89 10.52 -18.42 24.07
N ALA A 90 9.80 -18.10 22.99
CA ALA A 90 8.61 -18.83 22.56
C ALA A 90 8.79 -19.39 21.12
N PRO A 91 9.15 -20.68 20.95
CA PRO A 91 9.46 -21.26 19.64
C PRO A 91 8.27 -21.29 18.67
N THR A 92 7.04 -21.16 19.17
CA THR A 92 5.83 -21.10 18.36
C THR A 92 5.72 -19.79 17.56
N LEU A 93 6.34 -18.70 18.01
CA LEU A 93 6.33 -17.42 17.30
C LEU A 93 7.13 -17.46 15.98
N PRO A 94 8.43 -17.84 15.95
CA PRO A 94 9.17 -17.90 14.70
C PRO A 94 8.61 -18.97 13.76
N LEU A 95 8.06 -20.06 14.29
CA LEU A 95 7.35 -21.07 13.49
C LEU A 95 6.12 -20.47 12.80
N ARG A 96 5.29 -19.73 13.53
CA ARG A 96 4.12 -19.04 12.97
C ARG A 96 4.54 -18.03 11.91
N SER A 97 5.52 -17.16 12.21
CA SER A 97 6.01 -16.16 11.27
C SER A 97 6.49 -16.80 9.96
N LEU A 98 7.31 -17.86 10.05
CA LEU A 98 7.81 -18.57 8.87
C LEU A 98 6.69 -19.30 8.11
N SER A 99 5.73 -19.89 8.81
CA SER A 99 4.58 -20.54 8.18
C SER A 99 3.73 -19.55 7.39
N MET A 100 3.46 -18.36 7.93
CA MET A 100 2.72 -17.32 7.22
C MET A 100 3.51 -16.82 6.01
N ALA A 101 4.82 -16.64 6.16
CA ALA A 101 5.71 -16.21 5.08
C ALA A 101 5.71 -17.18 3.90
N LEU A 102 5.83 -18.47 4.17
CA LEU A 102 5.79 -19.53 3.15
C LEU A 102 4.40 -19.68 2.52
N ALA A 103 3.34 -19.41 3.28
CA ALA A 103 1.97 -19.38 2.77
C ALA A 103 1.62 -18.08 2.01
N GLY A 104 2.51 -17.07 2.04
CA GLY A 104 2.26 -15.76 1.43
C GLY A 104 1.23 -14.91 2.18
N THR A 105 1.00 -15.17 3.47
CA THR A 105 -0.05 -14.53 4.29
C THR A 105 0.48 -13.68 5.43
N ASP A 106 1.80 -13.45 5.49
CA ASP A 106 2.40 -12.57 6.48
C ASP A 106 2.23 -11.09 6.13
N LEU A 107 2.65 -10.25 7.09
CA LEU A 107 2.52 -8.80 7.01
C LEU A 107 3.29 -8.19 5.83
N ILE A 108 4.48 -8.69 5.50
CA ILE A 108 5.31 -8.11 4.45
C ILE A 108 4.63 -8.31 3.11
N ARG A 109 4.12 -9.51 2.87
CA ARG A 109 3.40 -9.87 1.65
C ARG A 109 2.16 -9.02 1.46
N HIS A 110 1.47 -8.73 2.57
CA HIS A 110 0.33 -7.84 2.55
C HIS A 110 0.73 -6.41 2.16
N ILE A 111 1.80 -5.87 2.75
CA ILE A 111 2.32 -4.53 2.43
C ILE A 111 2.76 -4.46 0.96
N ASP A 112 3.58 -5.41 0.51
CA ASP A 112 4.06 -5.47 -0.88
C ASP A 112 2.92 -5.49 -1.89
N PHE A 113 1.87 -6.28 -1.61
CA PHE A 113 0.67 -6.32 -2.43
C PHE A 113 -0.08 -4.99 -2.41
N ALA A 114 -0.26 -4.39 -1.23
CA ALA A 114 -0.98 -3.13 -1.08
C ALA A 114 -0.27 -1.98 -1.83
N ASP A 115 1.05 -1.90 -1.73
CA ASP A 115 1.87 -0.88 -2.41
C ASP A 115 1.84 -1.08 -3.95
N ALA A 116 1.92 -2.34 -4.41
CA ALA A 116 1.78 -2.67 -5.82
C ALA A 116 0.38 -2.34 -6.37
N ALA A 117 -0.67 -2.65 -5.60
CA ALA A 117 -2.05 -2.36 -5.96
C ALA A 117 -2.33 -0.85 -5.98
N GLU A 118 -1.77 -0.09 -5.04
CA GLU A 118 -1.91 1.37 -5.03
C GLU A 118 -1.17 2.02 -6.21
N THR A 119 0.04 1.54 -6.53
CA THR A 119 0.78 2.00 -7.73
C THR A 119 -0.06 1.76 -8.99
N TYR A 120 -0.63 0.57 -9.12
CA TYR A 120 -1.52 0.22 -10.22
C TYR A 120 -2.78 1.11 -10.25
N ARG A 121 -3.43 1.35 -9.10
CA ARG A 121 -4.62 2.21 -8.99
C ARG A 121 -4.32 3.63 -9.45
N ARG A 122 -3.17 4.19 -9.07
CA ARG A 122 -2.77 5.55 -9.47
C ARG A 122 -2.54 5.65 -10.98
N ASP A 123 -1.87 4.66 -11.58
CA ASP A 123 -1.69 4.60 -13.04
C ASP A 123 -3.04 4.46 -13.76
N MET A 124 -3.93 3.58 -13.27
CA MET A 124 -5.29 3.44 -13.79
C MET A 124 -6.05 4.77 -13.76
N VAL A 125 -6.09 5.45 -12.61
CA VAL A 125 -6.79 6.73 -12.46
C VAL A 125 -6.18 7.80 -13.36
N THR A 126 -4.85 7.86 -13.46
CA THR A 126 -4.16 8.82 -14.34
C THR A 126 -4.53 8.61 -15.81
N ARG A 127 -4.54 7.36 -16.29
CA ARG A 127 -4.93 7.03 -17.67
C ARG A 127 -6.39 7.38 -17.96
N ILE A 128 -7.29 7.03 -17.04
CA ILE A 128 -8.72 7.31 -17.20
C ILE A 128 -8.98 8.82 -17.16
N ASN A 129 -8.34 9.56 -16.25
CA ASN A 129 -8.45 11.02 -16.19
C ASN A 129 -7.87 11.70 -17.43
N ALA A 130 -6.75 11.21 -17.96
CA ALA A 130 -6.17 11.72 -19.20
C ALA A 130 -7.14 11.53 -20.39
N TYR A 131 -7.67 10.32 -20.56
CA TYR A 131 -8.69 10.03 -21.58
C TYR A 131 -9.93 10.91 -21.42
N LEU A 132 -10.46 11.04 -20.18
CA LEU A 132 -11.60 11.89 -19.89
C LEU A 132 -11.30 13.37 -20.23
N GLY A 133 -10.08 13.83 -19.95
CA GLY A 133 -9.60 15.16 -20.30
C GLY A 133 -9.75 15.45 -21.79
N GLU A 134 -9.27 14.55 -22.64
CA GLU A 134 -9.32 14.72 -24.09
C GLU A 134 -10.75 14.54 -24.65
N ALA A 135 -11.43 13.47 -24.25
CA ALA A 135 -12.71 13.08 -24.85
C ALA A 135 -13.87 14.02 -24.45
N ALA A 136 -13.76 14.72 -23.32
CA ALA A 136 -14.80 15.59 -22.79
C ALA A 136 -14.47 17.10 -22.87
N ALA A 137 -13.45 17.50 -23.65
CA ALA A 137 -13.03 18.92 -23.73
C ALA A 137 -14.18 19.87 -24.11
N SER A 138 -15.09 19.44 -25.00
CA SER A 138 -16.27 20.22 -25.40
C SER A 138 -17.26 20.52 -24.27
N MET A 139 -17.18 19.79 -23.15
CA MET A 139 -18.01 20.06 -21.97
C MET A 139 -17.63 21.37 -21.28
N ASN A 140 -16.42 21.89 -21.50
CA ASN A 140 -15.99 23.20 -20.98
C ASN A 140 -16.84 24.36 -21.53
N THR A 141 -17.36 24.24 -22.76
CA THR A 141 -18.12 25.29 -23.45
C THR A 141 -19.62 25.02 -23.48
N GLY A 142 -20.13 24.19 -22.56
CA GLY A 142 -21.55 23.84 -22.51
C GLY A 142 -21.97 22.74 -23.49
N GLY A 143 -21.02 21.98 -24.05
CA GLY A 143 -21.29 20.73 -24.76
C GLY A 143 -21.86 19.69 -23.80
N GLY A 144 -23.16 19.78 -23.51
CA GLY A 144 -23.86 18.85 -22.63
C GLY A 144 -24.17 17.55 -23.35
N GLY A 145 -23.44 16.48 -23.03
CA GLY A 145 -23.68 15.14 -23.54
C GLY A 145 -23.17 14.08 -22.56
N VAL A 146 -23.70 12.87 -22.66
CA VAL A 146 -23.13 11.70 -21.98
C VAL A 146 -21.91 11.28 -22.78
N LEU A 147 -20.74 11.19 -22.13
CA LEU A 147 -19.57 10.59 -22.75
C LEU A 147 -19.82 9.08 -22.89
N VAL A 148 -19.99 8.63 -24.13
CA VAL A 148 -20.09 7.20 -24.44
C VAL A 148 -18.74 6.76 -25.01
N SER A 149 -18.17 5.72 -24.40
CA SER A 149 -16.87 5.16 -24.77
C SER A 149 -17.02 3.68 -25.14
N ASP A 150 -16.16 3.19 -26.03
CA ASP A 150 -16.15 1.79 -26.43
C ASP A 150 -15.28 0.93 -25.49
N GLN A 151 -15.15 -0.36 -25.83
CA GLN A 151 -14.35 -1.30 -25.04
C GLN A 151 -12.84 -0.99 -25.10
N GLU A 152 -12.35 -0.39 -26.19
CA GLU A 152 -10.92 -0.11 -26.37
C GLU A 152 -10.42 0.88 -25.32
N VAL A 153 -11.27 1.84 -24.95
CA VAL A 153 -11.02 2.79 -23.85
C VAL A 153 -10.80 2.09 -22.51
N PHE A 154 -11.57 1.04 -22.20
CA PHE A 154 -11.33 0.27 -20.96
C PHE A 154 -10.06 -0.59 -21.04
N GLY A 155 -9.57 -0.86 -22.25
CA GLY A 155 -8.30 -1.55 -22.51
C GLY A 155 -7.05 -0.69 -22.30
N ILE A 156 -7.17 0.63 -22.10
CA ILE A 156 -6.00 1.51 -21.84
C ILE A 156 -5.32 1.18 -20.51
N VAL A 157 -6.06 0.55 -19.58
CA VAL A 157 -5.58 0.07 -18.29
C VAL A 157 -5.25 -1.42 -18.43
N PRO A 158 -3.95 -1.81 -18.38
CA PRO A 158 -3.58 -3.21 -18.45
C PRO A 158 -4.12 -3.98 -17.23
N PRO A 159 -4.28 -5.31 -17.30
CA PRO A 159 -4.63 -6.10 -16.12
C PRO A 159 -3.58 -5.96 -15.01
N PHE A 160 -4.03 -5.96 -13.75
CA PHE A 160 -3.12 -5.99 -12.61
C PHE A 160 -2.44 -7.36 -12.49
N GLU A 161 -1.12 -7.37 -12.57
CA GLU A 161 -0.30 -8.56 -12.36
C GLU A 161 0.61 -8.40 -11.13
N PHE A 162 0.26 -9.09 -10.05
CA PHE A 162 1.10 -9.11 -8.86
C PHE A 162 2.14 -10.24 -8.93
N ARG A 163 3.43 -9.88 -8.80
CA ARG A 163 4.52 -10.85 -8.68
C ARG A 163 5.03 -10.87 -7.25
N SER A 164 4.66 -11.93 -6.53
CA SER A 164 5.17 -12.19 -5.18
C SER A 164 6.67 -12.50 -5.24
N GLN A 165 7.44 -12.04 -4.25
CA GLN A 165 8.85 -12.43 -4.08
C GLN A 165 9.02 -13.95 -4.03
N GLY A 166 10.12 -14.46 -4.59
CA GLY A 166 10.41 -15.89 -4.60
C GLY A 166 10.74 -16.47 -3.21
N LEU A 167 10.82 -17.80 -3.16
CA LEU A 167 11.11 -18.55 -1.93
C LEU A 167 12.44 -18.12 -1.29
N GLY A 168 13.49 -17.88 -2.08
CA GLY A 168 14.80 -17.45 -1.58
C GLY A 168 14.72 -16.15 -0.79
N ALA A 169 14.14 -15.10 -1.40
CA ALA A 169 13.93 -13.80 -0.74
C ALA A 169 13.09 -13.93 0.55
N THR A 170 12.10 -14.82 0.55
CA THR A 170 11.28 -15.10 1.74
C THR A 170 12.11 -15.67 2.88
N LEU A 171 12.97 -16.64 2.57
CA LEU A 171 13.82 -17.28 3.57
C LEU A 171 14.89 -16.31 4.08
N ASP A 172 15.45 -15.48 3.20
CA ASP A 172 16.43 -14.44 3.56
C ASP A 172 15.81 -13.42 4.53
N GLU A 173 14.58 -12.96 4.24
CA GLU A 173 13.87 -12.03 5.11
C GLU A 173 13.51 -12.63 6.49
N HIS A 174 13.30 -13.94 6.56
CA HIS A 174 12.99 -14.65 7.79
C HIS A 174 14.18 -15.40 8.41
N GLY A 175 15.41 -15.06 8.01
CA GLY A 175 16.64 -15.74 8.47
C GLY A 175 16.78 -15.79 9.99
N GLY A 176 16.42 -14.72 10.70
CA GLY A 176 16.45 -14.68 12.17
C GLY A 176 15.51 -15.71 12.81
N ASN A 177 14.31 -15.89 12.25
CA ASN A 177 13.34 -16.88 12.73
C ASN A 177 13.79 -18.31 12.40
N LEU A 178 14.42 -18.54 11.25
CA LEU A 178 15.03 -19.82 10.90
C LEU A 178 16.13 -20.21 11.90
N ILE A 179 17.03 -19.27 12.23
CA ILE A 179 18.09 -19.49 13.22
C ILE A 179 17.48 -19.82 14.59
N ALA A 180 16.47 -19.07 15.02
CA ALA A 180 15.78 -19.31 16.29
C ALA A 180 15.19 -20.74 16.36
N LEU A 181 14.56 -21.21 15.28
CA LEU A 181 14.01 -22.56 15.19
C LEU A 181 15.11 -23.63 15.23
N VAL A 182 16.23 -23.41 14.54
CA VAL A 182 17.39 -24.33 14.59
C VAL A 182 17.96 -24.42 16.01
N VAL A 183 18.10 -23.28 16.70
CA VAL A 183 18.57 -23.25 18.10
C VAL A 183 17.61 -24.03 19.00
N TRP A 184 16.30 -23.83 18.86
CA TRP A 184 15.29 -24.58 19.62
C TRP A 184 15.30 -26.09 19.32
N LEU A 185 15.51 -26.46 18.05
CA LEU A 185 15.63 -27.86 17.66
C LEU A 185 16.86 -28.51 18.32
N LEU A 186 18.01 -27.85 18.27
CA LEU A 186 19.24 -28.35 18.91
C LEU A 186 19.12 -28.40 20.44
N ALA A 187 18.49 -27.40 21.05
CA ALA A 187 18.25 -27.37 22.49
C ALA A 187 17.31 -28.51 22.92
N SER A 188 16.21 -28.72 22.20
CA SER A 188 15.26 -29.80 22.51
C SER A 188 15.88 -31.19 22.33
N LEU A 189 16.66 -31.39 21.26
CA LEU A 189 17.43 -32.63 21.06
C LEU A 189 18.47 -32.84 22.16
N GLY A 190 19.19 -31.79 22.56
CA GLY A 190 20.16 -31.83 23.66
C GLY A 190 19.52 -32.22 24.99
N LEU A 191 18.37 -31.64 25.31
CA LEU A 191 17.59 -31.98 26.50
C LEU A 191 17.05 -33.42 26.46
N ALA A 192 16.56 -33.87 25.30
CA ALA A 192 16.10 -35.24 25.12
C ALA A 192 17.23 -36.26 25.31
N LEU A 193 18.40 -36.03 24.70
CA LEU A 193 19.58 -36.88 24.88
C LEU A 193 20.09 -36.86 26.33
N TRP A 194 20.05 -35.71 26.99
CA TRP A 194 20.41 -35.59 28.40
C TRP A 194 19.43 -36.36 29.31
N ALA A 195 18.13 -36.27 29.05
CA ALA A 195 17.10 -37.00 29.78
C ALA A 195 17.29 -38.52 29.63
N VAL A 196 17.49 -39.00 28.39
CA VAL A 196 17.74 -40.42 28.12
C VAL A 196 18.97 -40.94 28.86
N ARG A 197 20.06 -40.16 28.91
CA ARG A 197 21.28 -40.55 29.67
C ARG A 197 21.06 -40.62 31.18
N ARG A 198 20.06 -39.92 31.72
CA ARG A 198 19.73 -39.95 33.15
C ARG A 198 18.71 -41.03 33.53
N LEU A 199 18.04 -41.65 32.56
CA LEU A 199 17.17 -42.78 32.84
C LEU A 199 18.03 -43.96 33.32
N ARG A 200 17.95 -44.28 34.61
CA ARG A 200 18.43 -45.56 35.13
C ARG A 200 17.40 -46.62 34.76
N VAL A 201 17.87 -47.72 34.18
CA VAL A 201 17.07 -48.93 34.04
C VAL A 201 16.88 -49.47 35.46
N GLU A 202 15.64 -49.48 35.95
CA GLU A 202 15.28 -50.21 37.16
C GLU A 202 15.52 -51.69 36.85
N GLN A 203 16.54 -52.29 37.47
CA GLN A 203 16.78 -53.73 37.36
C GLN A 203 15.94 -54.40 38.45
N ASP A 204 14.89 -55.10 38.02
CA ASP A 204 14.10 -56.03 38.84
C ASP A 204 14.95 -57.23 39.30
#